data_AF-A0A142XPF1-F1
#
_entry.id   AF-A0A142XPF1-F1
#
_cell.length_a   1.000
_cell.length_b   1.000
_cell.length_c   1.000
_cell.angle_alpha   90.00
_cell.angle_beta   90.00
_cell.angle_gamma   90.00
#
_symmetry.space_group_name_H-M   'P 1'
#
loop_
_entity.id
_entity.type
_entity.pdbx_description
1 polymer ?
#
loop_
_entity_poly.entity_id
_entity_poly.type
_entity_poly.pdbx_seq_one_letter_code
_entity_poly.pdbx_strand_id
1 'polypeptide(L)'
;MRVDSRTNEHKAALELLGILPLTGKVVTGDAMFCQRDLAKQVIEAGGDYVLVANNNQPALVIDIEGGFAFATAARSIAAATSP
;
A
#
# COMPACT_ATOMS: atom_id res chain seq x y z
N MET A 1 19.94 -5.57 4.65
CA MET A 1 20.46 -4.53 5.56
C MET A 1 20.18 -4.98 6.98
N ARG A 2 21.12 -4.85 7.92
CA ARG A 2 20.86 -5.21 9.32
C ARG A 2 20.24 -4.00 10.02
N VAL A 3 19.14 -4.20 10.74
CA VAL A 3 18.47 -3.13 11.49
C VAL A 3 19.12 -3.01 12.88
N ASP A 4 19.53 -1.80 13.23
CA ASP A 4 20.09 -1.49 14.56
C ASP A 4 19.00 -1.61 15.64
N SER A 5 19.37 -2.07 16.84
CA SER A 5 18.41 -2.27 17.93
C SER A 5 17.76 -0.98 18.44
N ARG A 6 18.27 0.20 18.08
CA ARG A 6 17.70 1.52 18.44
C ARG A 6 16.74 2.07 17.39
N THR A 7 16.58 1.40 16.26
CA THR A 7 15.61 1.75 15.21
C THR A 7 14.65 0.59 14.95
N ASN A 8 13.72 0.77 14.01
CA ASN A 8 12.79 -0.28 13.61
C ASN A 8 12.84 -0.51 12.09
N GLU A 9 12.23 -1.62 11.66
CA GLU A 9 12.23 -2.04 10.25
C GLU A 9 11.59 -0.99 9.33
N HIS A 10 10.58 -0.26 9.81
CA HIS A 10 9.94 0.82 9.05
C HIS A 10 10.92 1.95 8.69
N LYS A 11 11.65 2.48 9.68
CA LYS A 11 12.65 3.53 9.45
C LYS A 11 13.80 3.05 8.56
N ALA A 12 14.25 1.82 8.79
CA ALA A 12 15.25 1.18 7.95
C ALA A 12 14.79 1.03 6.48
N ALA A 13 13.51 0.73 6.25
CA ALA A 13 12.95 0.68 4.90
C ALA A 13 12.96 2.07 4.23
N LEU A 14 12.61 3.14 4.95
CA LEU A 14 12.68 4.51 4.42
C LEU A 14 14.11 4.89 3.99
N GLU A 15 15.12 4.56 4.81
CA GLU A 15 16.52 4.78 4.45
C GLU A 15 16.91 4.00 3.19
N LEU A 16 16.49 2.74 3.09
CA LEU A 16 16.76 1.89 1.92
C LEU A 16 16.11 2.45 0.65
N LEU A 17 14.85 2.89 0.71
CA LEU A 17 14.15 3.49 -0.43
C LEU A 17 14.84 4.77 -0.92
N GLY A 18 15.54 5.50 -0.04
CA GLY A 18 16.28 6.71 -0.39
C GLY A 18 17.53 6.47 -1.24
N ILE A 19 18.01 5.22 -1.35
CA ILE A 19 19.22 4.87 -2.10
C ILE A 19 18.97 3.89 -3.25
N LEU A 20 17.76 3.33 -3.36
CA LEU A 20 17.40 2.41 -4.44
C LEU A 20 16.95 3.19 -5.69
N PRO A 21 17.32 2.73 -6.90
CA PRO A 21 16.79 3.30 -8.14
C PRO A 21 15.37 2.78 -8.40
N LEU A 22 14.36 3.48 -7.90
CA LEU A 22 12.96 3.02 -7.91
C LEU A 22 12.18 3.38 -9.17
N THR A 23 12.74 4.20 -10.08
CA THR A 23 12.04 4.64 -11.28
C THR A 23 11.55 3.45 -12.13
N GLY A 24 10.22 3.39 -12.33
CA GLY A 24 9.56 2.31 -13.07
C GLY A 24 9.65 0.94 -12.39
N LYS A 25 9.83 0.88 -11.07
CA LYS A 25 9.82 -0.34 -10.26
C LYS A 25 8.60 -0.37 -9.35
N VAL A 26 8.13 -1.57 -9.04
CA VAL A 26 7.07 -1.80 -8.06
C VAL A 26 7.69 -2.28 -6.75
N VAL A 27 7.47 -1.55 -5.67
CA VAL A 27 7.83 -1.96 -4.31
C VAL A 27 6.69 -2.77 -3.71
N THR A 28 7.00 -3.97 -3.22
CA THR A 28 6.03 -4.83 -2.53
C THR A 28 6.44 -5.02 -1.08
N GLY A 29 5.47 -5.13 -0.18
CA GLY A 29 5.73 -5.25 1.25
C GLY A 29 4.51 -5.72 2.02
N ASP A 30 4.75 -6.26 3.21
CA ASP A 30 3.68 -6.68 4.13
C ASP A 30 2.98 -5.47 4.78
N ALA A 31 2.06 -5.78 5.70
CA ALA A 31 1.24 -4.77 6.36
C ALA A 31 1.96 -3.89 7.39
N MET A 32 3.14 -4.32 7.86
CA MET A 32 3.98 -3.48 8.72
C MET A 32 4.50 -2.25 7.96
N PHE A 33 4.71 -2.39 6.65
CA PHE A 33 5.20 -1.33 5.76
C PHE A 33 4.09 -0.52 5.08
N CYS A 34 2.81 -0.85 5.31
CA CYS A 34 1.66 -0.09 4.79
C CYS A 34 1.47 1.23 5.57
N GLN A 35 2.45 2.12 5.40
CA GLN A 35 2.54 3.41 6.05
C GLN A 35 2.59 4.51 4.99
N ARG A 36 1.98 5.66 5.29
CA ARG A 36 1.81 6.75 4.33
C ARG A 36 3.14 7.36 3.87
N ASP A 37 4.11 7.48 4.78
CA ASP A 37 5.44 8.00 4.49
C ASP A 37 6.23 7.08 3.55
N LEU A 38 6.15 5.76 3.75
CA LEU A 38 6.78 4.78 2.88
C LEU A 38 6.19 4.82 1.47
N ALA A 39 4.87 4.76 1.35
CA ALA A 39 4.17 4.88 0.07
C ALA A 39 4.51 6.20 -0.66
N LYS A 40 4.57 7.31 0.09
CA LYS A 40 4.94 8.62 -0.44
C LYS A 40 6.37 8.62 -0.98
N GLN A 41 7.33 8.07 -0.24
CA GLN A 41 8.72 8.04 -0.67
C GLN A 41 8.93 7.19 -1.93
N VAL A 42 8.19 6.07 -2.07
CA VAL A 42 8.22 5.26 -3.30
C VAL A 42 7.77 6.08 -4.52
N ILE A 43 6.66 6.80 -4.41
CA ILE A 43 6.14 7.66 -5.49
C ILE A 43 7.13 8.79 -5.80
N GLU A 44 7.67 9.45 -4.78
CA GLU A 44 8.63 10.55 -4.96
C GLU A 44 9.93 10.09 -5.66
N ALA A 45 10.31 8.82 -5.49
CA ALA A 45 11.43 8.19 -6.20
C ALA A 45 11.08 7.68 -7.61
N GLY A 46 9.84 7.90 -8.07
CA GLY A 46 9.35 7.49 -9.39
C GLY A 46 8.97 6.02 -9.52
N GLY A 47 8.78 5.34 -8.39
CA GLY A 47 8.28 3.97 -8.33
C GLY A 47 6.79 3.89 -8.03
N ASP A 48 6.27 2.67 -8.12
CA ASP A 48 4.91 2.29 -7.73
C ASP A 48 4.96 1.34 -6.52
N TYR A 49 3.84 1.11 -5.84
CA TYR A 49 3.79 0.19 -4.71
C TYR A 49 2.57 -0.73 -4.71
N VAL A 50 2.74 -1.91 -4.12
CA VAL A 50 1.66 -2.83 -3.72
C VAL A 50 1.93 -3.27 -2.28
N LEU A 51 1.16 -2.73 -1.34
CA LEU A 51 1.32 -2.96 0.09
C LEU A 51 0.05 -3.59 0.67
N VAL A 52 0.21 -4.49 1.63
CA VAL A 52 -0.92 -5.16 2.27
C VAL A 52 -1.51 -4.25 3.35
N ALA A 53 -2.81 -3.96 3.31
CA ALA A 53 -3.50 -3.34 4.44
C ALA A 53 -4.12 -4.44 5.33
N ASN A 54 -3.97 -4.32 6.65
CA ASN A 54 -4.64 -5.18 7.62
C ASN A 54 -5.03 -4.36 8.87
N ASN A 55 -5.25 -5.03 10.00
CA ASN A 55 -5.64 -4.42 11.27
C ASN A 55 -4.64 -3.39 11.85
N ASN A 56 -3.43 -3.23 11.29
CA ASN A 56 -2.56 -2.11 11.60
C ASN A 56 -3.14 -0.75 11.14
N GLN A 57 -4.10 -0.77 10.21
CA GLN A 57 -4.81 0.42 9.69
C GLN A 57 -6.32 0.13 9.60
N PRO A 58 -7.05 0.04 10.73
CA PRO A 58 -8.42 -0.47 10.74
C PRO A 58 -9.41 0.39 9.93
N ALA A 59 -9.25 1.71 9.94
CA ALA A 59 -10.08 2.60 9.12
C ALA A 59 -9.86 2.35 7.61
N LEU A 60 -8.61 2.15 7.19
CA LEU A 60 -8.28 1.87 5.80
C LEU A 60 -8.89 0.53 5.35
N VAL A 61 -8.88 -0.50 6.20
CA VAL A 61 -9.51 -1.79 5.90
C VAL A 61 -11.01 -1.60 5.68
N ILE A 62 -11.70 -0.88 6.58
CA ILE A 62 -13.14 -0.58 6.46
C ILE A 62 -13.44 0.15 5.15
N ASP A 63 -12.65 1.16 4.81
CA ASP A 63 -12.83 1.94 3.58
C ASP A 63 -12.62 1.06 2.33
N ILE A 64 -11.60 0.21 2.32
CA ILE A 64 -11.32 -0.73 1.24
C ILE A 64 -12.48 -1.71 1.07
N GLU A 65 -12.94 -2.34 2.16
CA GLU A 65 -14.06 -3.28 2.14
C GLU A 65 -15.35 -2.61 1.64
N GLY A 66 -15.67 -1.42 2.15
CA GLY A 66 -16.82 -0.62 1.71
C GLY A 66 -16.77 -0.29 0.22
N GLY A 67 -15.60 0.12 -0.28
CA GLY A 67 -15.39 0.40 -1.71
C GLY A 67 -15.62 -0.82 -2.61
N PHE A 68 -15.08 -1.98 -2.23
CA PHE A 68 -15.30 -3.22 -2.99
C PHE A 68 -16.74 -3.72 -2.92
N ALA A 69 -17.41 -3.59 -1.77
CA ALA A 69 -18.82 -3.93 -1.63
C ALA A 69 -19.69 -3.05 -2.53
N PHE A 70 -19.46 -1.73 -2.54
CA PHE A 70 -20.15 -0.80 -3.42
C PHE A 70 -19.92 -1.14 -4.90
N ALA A 71 -18.66 -1.36 -5.31
CA ALA A 71 -18.33 -1.69 -6.69
C ALA A 71 -18.98 -3.01 -7.14
N THR A 72 -19.11 -3.98 -6.23
CA THR A 72 -19.78 -5.24 -6.50
C THR A 72 -21.28 -5.04 -6.70
N ALA A 73 -21.95 -4.30 -5.81
CA ALA A 73 -23.36 -3.98 -5.95
C ALA A 73 -23.65 -3.23 -7.27
N ALA A 74 -22.81 -2.24 -7.61
CA ALA A 74 -22.94 -1.48 -8.85
C ALA A 74 -22.82 -2.37 -10.10
N ARG A 75 -21.85 -3.32 -10.13
CA ARG A 75 -21.71 -4.28 -11.22
C ARG A 75 -22.91 -5.22 -11.34
N SER A 76 -23.44 -5.70 -10.22
CA SER A 76 -24.62 -6.57 -10.22
C SER A 76 -25.86 -5.87 -10.80
N ILE A 77 -26.08 -4.61 -10.45
CA ILE A 77 -27.16 -3.80 -11.02
C ILE A 77 -26.95 -3.62 -12.51
N ALA A 78 -25.76 -3.18 -12.93
CA ALA A 78 -25.45 -2.97 -14.35
C ALA A 78 -25.62 -4.25 -15.20
N ALA A 79 -25.24 -5.41 -14.65
CA ALA A 79 -25.42 -6.69 -15.31
C ALA A 79 -26.91 -7.09 -15.41
N ALA A 80 -27.73 -6.79 -14.40
CA ALA A 80 -29.16 -7.07 -14.39
C ALA A 80 -29.97 -6.15 -15.32
N THR A 81 -29.43 -4.98 -15.68
CA THR A 81 -30.09 -4.00 -16.54
C THR A 81 -29.44 -3.84 -17.91
N SER A 82 -28.46 -4.70 -18.26
CA SER A 82 -27.88 -4.72 -19.61
C SER A 82 -28.85 -5.41 -20.57
N PRO A 83 -29.10 -4.83 -21.77
CA PRO A 83 -30.06 -5.35 -22.75
C PRO A 83 -29.66 -6.68 -23.38
#